data_AF-A0A3C0KSN9-F1
#
_entry.id   AF-A0A3C0KSN9-F1
#
_cell.length_a   1.000
_cell.length_b   1.000
_cell.length_c   1.000
_cell.angle_alpha   90.00
_cell.angle_beta   90.00
_cell.angle_gamma   90.00
#
_symmetry.space_group_name_H-M   'P 1'
#
loop_
_entity.id
_entity.type
_entity.pdbx_description
1 polymer ?
#
loop_
_entity_poly.entity_id
_entity_poly.type
_entity_poly.pdbx_seq_one_letter_code
_entity_poly.pdbx_strand_id
1 'polypeptide(L)'
;METHPDRAYHIGVDEAILEERFKEVHRAYEQVFSYIQEPDRYILTMPTGSFYRPNRPASAPPSPQRQHYYQGEIPSRKIFMGQFLYYSGVISMRQMWDAVVWQKIQRPRLGDIACQLRWLSPFDIQNILRRRKRGELFGEFGLRTGLLSFYQVLVLLGRQKILQPRIGNYFIERGILLPKKLDALEAALKEHNRRHWFKRG
;
A
#
# COMPACT_ATOMS: atom_id res chain seq x y z
N MET A 1 -12.91 -21.02 -3.11
CA MET A 1 -13.95 -21.51 -4.04
C MET A 1 -15.19 -21.84 -3.20
N GLU A 2 -15.95 -20.82 -2.79
CA GLU A 2 -17.00 -20.96 -1.75
C GLU A 2 -18.39 -20.43 -2.15
N THR A 3 -18.59 -20.01 -3.40
CA THR A 3 -19.83 -19.33 -3.85
C THR A 3 -20.37 -19.98 -5.12
N HIS A 4 -20.81 -21.24 -5.04
CA HIS A 4 -21.54 -21.89 -6.11
C HIS A 4 -23.01 -22.08 -5.69
N PRO A 5 -24.00 -21.74 -6.55
CA PRO A 5 -25.42 -21.71 -6.22
C PRO A 5 -26.02 -23.08 -5.82
N ASP A 6 -25.39 -24.20 -6.20
CA ASP A 6 -25.88 -25.56 -5.89
C ASP A 6 -25.85 -25.95 -4.40
N ARG A 7 -25.36 -25.09 -3.48
CA ARG A 7 -25.42 -25.35 -2.03
C ARG A 7 -26.60 -24.70 -1.30
N ALA A 8 -27.49 -23.99 -1.99
CA ALA A 8 -28.65 -23.33 -1.37
C ALA A 8 -29.51 -24.30 -0.54
N TYR A 9 -29.63 -25.57 -0.96
CA TYR A 9 -30.44 -26.56 -0.25
C TYR A 9 -29.86 -27.00 1.12
N HIS A 10 -28.57 -26.76 1.40
CA HIS A 10 -27.89 -27.27 2.61
C HIS A 10 -27.59 -26.22 3.69
N ILE A 11 -27.77 -24.92 3.42
CA ILE A 11 -27.38 -23.84 4.34
C ILE A 11 -28.61 -23.05 4.85
N GLY A 12 -29.82 -23.32 4.32
CA GLY A 12 -31.07 -22.70 4.80
C GLY A 12 -31.15 -21.19 4.57
N VAL A 13 -30.36 -20.66 3.63
CA VAL A 13 -30.36 -19.25 3.24
C VAL A 13 -31.01 -19.13 1.87
N ASP A 14 -31.94 -18.18 1.76
CA ASP A 14 -32.73 -17.89 0.56
C ASP A 14 -31.83 -17.69 -0.68
N GLU A 15 -32.15 -18.41 -1.76
CA GLU A 15 -31.39 -18.49 -3.00
C GLU A 15 -31.18 -17.11 -3.64
N ALA A 16 -32.16 -16.22 -3.49
CA ALA A 16 -32.10 -14.85 -3.98
C ALA A 16 -30.97 -14.03 -3.32
N ILE A 17 -30.69 -14.29 -2.04
CA ILE A 17 -29.65 -13.56 -1.28
C ILE A 17 -28.25 -14.03 -1.73
N LEU A 18 -28.07 -15.33 -1.97
CA LEU A 18 -26.79 -15.85 -2.50
C LEU A 18 -26.55 -15.37 -3.93
N GLU A 19 -27.59 -15.30 -4.76
CA GLU A 19 -27.46 -14.83 -6.14
C GLU A 19 -27.09 -13.33 -6.21
N GLU A 20 -27.67 -12.51 -5.33
CA GLU A 20 -27.31 -11.09 -5.23
C GLU A 20 -25.86 -10.90 -4.78
N ARG A 21 -25.41 -11.67 -3.78
CA ARG A 21 -24.01 -11.65 -3.31
C ARG A 21 -23.03 -12.13 -4.36
N PHE A 22 -23.39 -13.14 -5.15
CA PHE A 22 -22.57 -13.60 -6.26
C PHE A 22 -22.44 -12.53 -7.34
N LYS A 23 -23.53 -11.84 -7.70
CA LYS A 23 -23.53 -10.72 -8.66
C LYS A 23 -22.69 -9.54 -8.16
N GLU A 24 -22.73 -9.24 -6.86
CA GLU A 24 -21.93 -8.18 -6.23
C GLU A 24 -20.42 -8.49 -6.30
N VAL A 25 -20.03 -9.71 -5.91
CA VAL A 25 -18.63 -10.16 -5.96
C VAL A 25 -18.13 -10.26 -7.41
N HIS A 26 -18.96 -10.73 -8.34
CA HIS A 26 -18.59 -10.84 -9.75
C HIS A 26 -18.36 -9.46 -10.39
N ARG A 27 -19.22 -8.48 -10.11
CA ARG A 27 -19.03 -7.08 -10.57
C ARG A 27 -17.76 -6.45 -10.02
N ALA A 28 -17.43 -6.69 -8.75
CA ALA A 28 -16.17 -6.21 -8.18
C ALA A 28 -14.95 -6.87 -8.86
N TYR A 29 -15.08 -8.14 -9.23
CA TYR A 29 -14.04 -8.87 -9.95
C TYR A 29 -13.83 -8.34 -11.37
N GLU A 30 -14.91 -8.07 -12.11
CA GLU A 30 -14.85 -7.47 -13.46
C GLU A 30 -14.20 -6.06 -13.46
N GLN A 31 -14.45 -5.27 -12.41
CA GLN A 31 -13.82 -3.95 -12.26
C GLN A 31 -12.31 -4.03 -12.00
N VAL A 32 -11.86 -4.99 -11.19
CA VAL A 32 -10.44 -5.21 -10.96
C VAL A 32 -9.77 -5.82 -12.19
N PHE A 33 -10.46 -6.72 -12.89
CA PHE A 33 -9.94 -7.38 -14.07
C PHE A 33 -9.79 -6.43 -15.27
N SER A 34 -10.75 -5.51 -15.47
CA SER A 34 -10.66 -4.46 -16.51
C SER A 34 -9.50 -3.48 -16.25
N TYR A 35 -9.20 -3.18 -14.98
CA TYR A 35 -8.03 -2.36 -14.61
C TYR A 35 -6.69 -3.06 -14.89
N ILE A 36 -6.63 -4.40 -14.76
CA ILE A 36 -5.42 -5.18 -15.01
C ILE A 36 -5.14 -5.33 -16.51
N GLN A 37 -6.18 -5.37 -17.35
CA GLN A 37 -6.02 -5.52 -18.79
C GLN A 37 -5.62 -4.21 -19.50
N GLU A 38 -6.10 -3.06 -19.04
CA GLU A 38 -5.82 -1.76 -19.66
C GLU A 38 -5.34 -0.71 -18.63
N PRO A 39 -4.17 -0.92 -17.98
CA PRO A 39 -3.70 -0.03 -16.94
C PRO A 39 -3.49 1.40 -17.43
N ASP A 40 -3.13 1.59 -18.71
CA ASP A 40 -2.88 2.91 -19.31
C ASP A 40 -4.14 3.77 -19.50
N ARG A 41 -5.33 3.17 -19.53
CA ARG A 41 -6.62 3.87 -19.68
C ARG A 41 -7.07 4.53 -18.37
N TYR A 42 -6.55 4.06 -17.24
CA TYR A 42 -6.83 4.56 -15.89
C TYR A 42 -5.61 5.24 -15.25
N ILE A 43 -4.52 5.46 -16.00
CA ILE A 43 -3.48 6.41 -15.61
C ILE A 43 -4.12 7.79 -15.67
N LEU A 44 -4.59 8.26 -14.51
CA LEU A 44 -4.95 9.65 -14.29
C LEU A 44 -3.74 10.51 -14.65
N THR A 45 -3.74 11.05 -15.87
CA THR A 45 -2.92 12.19 -16.24
C THR A 45 -3.55 13.38 -15.55
N MET A 46 -3.31 13.52 -14.24
CA MET A 46 -3.83 14.65 -13.48
C MET A 46 -3.01 15.89 -13.85
N PRO A 47 -3.67 16.96 -14.32
CA PRO A 47 -3.06 18.27 -14.28
C PRO A 47 -2.83 18.67 -12.82
N THR A 48 -1.74 19.40 -12.63
CA THR A 48 -1.31 20.03 -11.39
C THR A 48 -2.42 20.77 -10.66
N GLY A 49 -2.50 20.56 -9.34
CA GLY A 49 -3.14 21.47 -8.39
C GLY A 49 -4.64 21.26 -8.17
N SER A 50 -5.00 20.56 -7.10
CA SER A 50 -5.99 21.00 -6.11
C SER A 50 -6.26 19.86 -5.14
N PHE A 51 -5.89 20.09 -3.89
CA PHE A 51 -6.21 19.24 -2.76
C PHE A 51 -7.72 19.18 -2.54
N TYR A 52 -8.20 18.02 -2.08
CA TYR A 52 -9.43 17.81 -1.32
C TYR A 52 -10.65 18.68 -1.69
N ARG A 53 -11.60 18.07 -2.40
CA ARG A 53 -13.00 18.53 -2.39
C ARG A 53 -13.79 17.68 -1.40
N PRO A 54 -14.03 18.12 -0.15
CA PRO A 54 -14.93 17.40 0.75
C PRO A 54 -16.35 17.86 0.42
N ASN A 55 -17.04 17.17 -0.48
CA ASN A 55 -18.49 17.14 -0.41
C ASN A 55 -19.05 15.94 -1.18
N ARG A 56 -19.08 14.79 -0.50
CA ARG A 56 -20.10 13.78 -0.77
C ARG A 56 -20.98 13.73 0.47
N PRO A 57 -22.31 13.89 0.34
CA PRO A 57 -23.21 13.71 1.48
C PRO A 57 -22.96 12.31 2.04
N ALA A 58 -22.75 12.25 3.36
CA ALA A 58 -22.44 11.02 4.07
C ALA A 58 -23.59 10.03 3.88
N SER A 59 -23.38 9.02 3.04
CA SER A 59 -24.10 7.76 3.15
C SER A 59 -23.95 7.29 4.59
N ALA A 60 -25.06 6.84 5.19
CA ALA A 60 -25.18 6.41 6.58
C ALA A 60 -23.92 5.71 7.12
N PRO A 61 -23.55 5.93 8.40
CA PRO A 61 -22.35 5.34 8.97
C PRO A 61 -22.37 3.83 8.71
N PRO A 62 -21.32 3.26 8.07
CA PRO A 62 -21.25 1.82 7.92
C PRO A 62 -21.33 1.22 9.32
N SER A 63 -22.25 0.29 9.50
CA SER A 63 -22.39 -0.52 10.70
C SER A 63 -21.01 -0.95 11.22
N PRO A 64 -20.78 -1.01 12.54
CA PRO A 64 -19.46 -1.24 13.11
C PRO A 64 -18.92 -2.59 12.60
N GLN A 65 -18.13 -2.53 11.53
CA GLN A 65 -17.50 -3.68 10.92
C GLN A 65 -16.62 -4.28 11.99
N ARG A 66 -16.97 -5.48 12.45
CA ARG A 66 -16.22 -6.24 13.46
C ARG A 66 -14.76 -6.23 13.03
N GLN A 67 -13.93 -5.48 13.75
CA GLN A 67 -12.51 -5.40 13.45
C GLN A 67 -11.92 -6.74 13.87
N HIS A 68 -11.62 -7.59 12.90
CA HIS A 68 -11.01 -8.89 13.17
C HIS A 68 -9.53 -8.68 13.54
N TYR A 69 -9.22 -8.94 14.81
CA TYR A 69 -7.85 -8.99 15.32
C TYR A 69 -7.31 -10.41 15.23
N TYR A 70 -6.00 -10.53 15.01
CA TYR A 70 -5.34 -11.83 14.97
C TYR A 70 -5.22 -12.42 16.38
N GLN A 71 -5.46 -13.73 16.51
CA GLN A 71 -5.41 -14.47 17.78
C GLN A 71 -4.47 -15.67 17.74
N GLY A 72 -3.78 -15.90 16.62
CA GLY A 72 -2.84 -17.02 16.48
C GLY A 72 -1.43 -16.69 16.95
N GLU A 73 -0.48 -17.57 16.61
CA GLU A 73 0.93 -17.38 16.92
C GLU A 73 1.62 -16.42 15.93
N ILE A 74 2.59 -15.66 16.42
CA ILE A 74 3.39 -14.79 15.56
C ILE A 74 4.28 -15.68 14.66
N PRO A 75 4.31 -15.45 13.33
CA PRO A 75 5.11 -16.27 12.43
C PRO A 75 6.59 -16.31 12.82
N SER A 76 7.16 -17.53 12.84
CA SER A 76 8.56 -17.80 13.16
C SER A 76 9.56 -17.42 12.04
N ARG A 77 9.32 -16.31 11.36
CA ARG A 77 10.16 -15.74 10.30
C ARG A 77 10.37 -14.25 10.55
N LYS A 78 11.30 -13.64 9.80
CA LYS A 78 11.38 -12.18 9.78
C LYS A 78 10.08 -11.58 9.27
N ILE A 79 9.59 -10.60 10.00
CA ILE A 79 8.39 -9.83 9.66
C ILE A 79 8.65 -8.33 9.77
N PHE A 80 7.82 -7.56 9.07
CA PHE A 80 7.87 -6.09 9.09
C PHE A 80 7.00 -5.53 10.21
N MET A 81 7.19 -4.25 10.54
CA MET A 81 6.48 -3.58 11.63
C MET A 81 4.96 -3.72 11.54
N GLY A 82 4.36 -3.41 10.38
CA GLY A 82 2.90 -3.56 10.21
C GLY A 82 2.41 -4.99 10.48
N GLN A 83 3.14 -6.00 9.99
CA GLN A 83 2.83 -7.41 10.21
C GLN A 83 2.95 -7.79 11.69
N PHE A 84 4.00 -7.32 12.37
CA PHE A 84 4.20 -7.58 13.79
C PHE A 84 3.08 -6.99 14.64
N LEU A 85 2.67 -5.74 14.36
CA LEU A 85 1.55 -5.10 15.06
C LEU A 85 0.23 -5.87 14.84
N TYR A 86 0.01 -6.40 13.63
CA TYR A 86 -1.16 -7.21 13.34
C TYR A 86 -1.13 -8.56 14.07
N TYR A 87 -0.04 -9.31 13.95
CA TYR A 87 0.10 -10.63 14.57
C TYR A 87 0.19 -10.58 16.10
N SER A 88 0.58 -9.46 16.68
CA SER A 88 0.53 -9.23 18.14
C SER A 88 -0.86 -8.80 18.63
N GLY A 89 -1.87 -8.73 17.75
CA GLY A 89 -3.23 -8.31 18.09
C GLY A 89 -3.36 -6.83 18.45
N VAL A 90 -2.31 -6.01 18.22
CA VAL A 90 -2.30 -4.59 18.56
C VAL A 90 -3.13 -3.77 17.57
N ILE A 91 -3.16 -4.19 16.30
CA ILE A 91 -3.96 -3.55 15.24
C ILE A 91 -4.74 -4.61 14.46
N SER A 92 -5.85 -4.21 13.84
CA SER A 92 -6.60 -5.06 12.91
C SER A 92 -5.93 -5.13 11.53
N MET A 93 -6.29 -6.14 10.73
CA MET A 93 -5.80 -6.28 9.36
C MET A 93 -6.09 -5.03 8.51
N ARG A 94 -7.27 -4.43 8.71
CA ARG A 94 -7.66 -3.19 8.03
C ARG A 94 -6.72 -2.04 8.37
N GLN A 95 -6.47 -1.81 9.65
CA GLN A 95 -5.56 -0.76 10.10
C GLN A 95 -4.13 -0.97 9.56
N MET A 96 -3.67 -2.23 9.45
CA MET A 96 -2.40 -2.54 8.82
C MET A 96 -2.38 -2.13 7.34
N TRP A 97 -3.41 -2.49 6.57
CA TRP A 97 -3.49 -2.10 5.16
C TRP A 97 -3.60 -0.59 4.97
N ASP A 98 -4.41 0.08 5.78
CA ASP A 98 -4.56 1.53 5.73
C ASP A 98 -3.20 2.23 5.99
N ALA A 99 -2.42 1.74 6.94
CA ALA A 99 -1.08 2.25 7.23
C ALA A 99 -0.11 2.05 6.05
N VAL A 100 -0.15 0.89 5.39
CA VAL A 100 0.68 0.60 4.20
C VAL A 100 0.31 1.51 3.04
N VAL A 101 -0.98 1.71 2.79
CA VAL A 101 -1.48 2.61 1.74
C VAL A 101 -1.07 4.05 2.04
N TRP A 102 -1.28 4.50 3.29
CA TRP A 102 -0.84 5.82 3.75
C TRP A 102 0.66 6.01 3.52
N GLN A 103 1.50 5.06 3.94
CA GLN A 103 2.95 5.16 3.79
C GLN A 103 3.39 5.20 2.31
N LYS A 104 2.69 4.47 1.45
CA LYS A 104 2.96 4.42 0.00
C LYS A 104 2.62 5.76 -0.67
N ILE A 105 1.49 6.37 -0.32
CA ILE A 105 1.05 7.65 -0.91
C ILE A 105 2.00 8.79 -0.50
N GLN A 106 2.56 8.73 0.70
CA GLN A 106 3.52 9.72 1.19
C GLN A 106 4.92 9.59 0.58
N ARG A 107 5.20 8.55 -0.23
CA ARG A 107 6.52 8.37 -0.85
C ARG A 107 6.66 9.33 -2.05
N PRO A 108 7.54 10.34 -2.01
CA PRO A 108 7.72 11.27 -3.13
C PRO A 108 8.25 10.54 -4.36
N ARG A 109 7.85 10.96 -5.55
CA ARG A 109 8.33 10.34 -6.79
C ARG A 109 9.77 10.78 -7.03
N LEU A 110 10.59 9.87 -7.57
CA LEU A 110 12.00 10.13 -7.89
C LEU A 110 12.18 11.35 -8.82
N GLY A 111 11.31 11.48 -9.82
CA GLY A 111 11.30 12.63 -10.72
C GLY A 111 11.05 13.96 -9.99
N ASP A 112 10.09 14.01 -9.06
CA ASP A 112 9.78 15.24 -8.31
C ASP A 112 11.00 15.70 -7.50
N ILE A 113 11.71 14.75 -6.86
CA ILE A 113 12.95 15.05 -6.11
C ILE A 113 14.04 15.56 -7.07
N ALA A 114 14.17 14.97 -8.25
CA ALA A 114 15.15 15.39 -9.25
C ALA A 114 14.87 16.79 -9.81
N CYS A 115 13.60 17.14 -10.01
CA CYS A 115 13.18 18.51 -10.35
C CYS A 115 13.49 19.51 -9.24
N GLN A 116 13.18 19.18 -7.98
CA GLN A 116 13.51 20.03 -6.84
C GLN A 116 15.01 20.29 -6.71
N LEU A 117 15.85 19.33 -7.10
CA LEU A 117 17.31 19.46 -7.14
C LEU A 117 17.83 20.15 -8.41
N ARG A 118 16.96 20.53 -9.35
CA ARG A 118 17.31 21.10 -10.67
C ARG A 118 18.21 20.18 -11.50
N TRP A 119 18.15 18.87 -11.27
CA TRP A 119 18.89 17.88 -12.06
C TRP A 119 18.13 17.41 -13.30
N LEU A 120 16.80 17.43 -13.23
CA LEU A 120 15.93 17.14 -14.35
C LEU A 120 14.90 18.25 -14.49
N SER A 121 14.58 18.61 -15.72
CA SER A 121 13.42 19.45 -16.03
C SER A 121 12.14 18.60 -16.11
N PRO A 122 10.94 19.23 -16.07
CA PRO A 122 9.69 18.52 -16.34
C PRO A 122 9.68 17.84 -17.71
N PHE A 123 10.37 18.42 -18.70
CA PHE A 123 10.53 17.83 -20.02
C PHE A 123 11.35 16.53 -19.96
N ASP A 124 12.45 16.51 -19.20
CA ASP A 124 13.26 15.31 -19.02
C ASP A 124 12.46 14.19 -18.36
N ILE A 125 11.66 14.52 -17.34
CA ILE A 125 10.77 13.54 -16.69
C ILE A 125 9.78 12.94 -17.70
N GLN A 126 9.12 13.77 -18.50
CA GLN A 126 8.20 13.29 -19.53
C GLN A 126 8.90 12.39 -20.55
N ASN A 127 10.12 12.74 -20.96
CA ASN A 127 10.92 11.92 -21.85
C ASN A 127 11.27 10.57 -21.22
N ILE A 128 11.68 10.54 -19.95
CA ILE A 128 11.97 9.30 -19.22
C ILE A 128 10.73 8.42 -19.14
N LEU A 129 9.59 8.98 -18.76
CA LEU A 129 8.34 8.22 -18.59
C LEU A 129 7.83 7.65 -19.91
N ARG A 130 8.01 8.35 -21.04
CA ARG A 130 7.58 7.92 -22.37
C ARG A 130 8.52 6.92 -23.03
N ARG A 131 9.84 7.06 -22.82
CA ARG A 131 10.85 6.31 -23.57
C ARG A 131 11.46 5.13 -22.81
N ARG A 132 11.18 5.02 -21.50
CA ARG A 132 11.64 3.86 -20.73
C ARG A 132 11.01 2.56 -21.24
N LYS A 133 11.80 1.49 -21.24
CA LYS A 133 11.32 0.15 -21.57
C LYS A 133 10.32 -0.32 -20.52
N ARG A 134 9.43 -1.23 -20.90
CA ARG A 134 8.52 -1.86 -19.94
C ARG A 134 9.34 -2.57 -18.87
N GLY A 135 9.06 -2.26 -17.59
CA GLY A 135 9.80 -2.79 -16.45
C GLY A 135 11.10 -2.05 -16.08
N GLU A 136 11.60 -1.15 -16.93
CA GLU A 136 12.78 -0.33 -16.63
C GLU A 136 12.45 0.70 -15.55
N LEU A 137 13.29 0.78 -14.53
CA LEU A 137 13.12 1.74 -13.44
C LEU A 137 13.51 3.16 -13.90
N PHE A 138 12.91 4.17 -13.27
CA PHE A 138 13.17 5.58 -13.59
C PHE A 138 14.67 5.92 -13.52
N GLY A 139 15.35 5.48 -12.46
CA GLY A 139 16.79 5.70 -12.28
C GLY A 139 17.64 4.95 -13.29
N GLU A 140 17.28 3.72 -13.67
CA GLU A 140 18.01 2.93 -14.66
C GLU A 140 18.01 3.59 -16.03
N PHE A 141 16.85 4.08 -16.47
CA PHE A 141 16.75 4.86 -17.70
C PHE A 141 17.61 6.12 -17.63
N GLY A 142 17.56 6.85 -16.51
CA GLY A 142 18.34 8.07 -16.29
C GLY A 142 19.84 7.82 -16.41
N LEU A 143 20.33 6.71 -15.85
CA LEU A 143 21.72 6.28 -15.96
C LEU A 143 22.10 5.93 -17.40
N ARG A 144 21.29 5.08 -18.04
CA ARG A 144 21.56 4.60 -19.39
C ARG A 144 21.59 5.72 -20.44
N THR A 145 20.79 6.77 -20.24
CA THR A 145 20.71 7.92 -21.15
C THR A 145 21.64 9.07 -20.80
N GLY A 146 22.38 8.97 -19.70
CA GLY A 146 23.26 10.04 -19.22
C GLY A 146 22.53 11.25 -18.62
N LEU A 147 21.19 11.20 -18.49
CA LEU A 147 20.41 12.25 -17.84
C LEU A 147 20.67 12.34 -16.33
N LEU A 148 21.06 11.22 -15.72
CA LEU A 148 21.47 11.14 -14.33
C LEU A 148 22.75 10.35 -14.22
N SER A 149 23.64 10.76 -13.32
CA SER A 149 24.80 9.97 -12.91
C SER A 149 24.43 8.95 -11.82
N PHE A 150 25.29 7.94 -11.63
CA PHE A 150 25.13 6.95 -10.56
C PHE A 150 25.00 7.60 -9.18
N TYR A 151 25.85 8.61 -8.91
CA TYR A 151 25.80 9.39 -7.70
C TYR A 151 24.44 10.10 -7.52
N GLN A 152 23.93 10.75 -8.57
CA GLN A 152 22.63 11.43 -8.50
C GLN A 152 21.51 10.44 -8.19
N VAL A 153 21.47 9.26 -8.83
CA VAL A 153 20.47 8.23 -8.52
C VAL A 153 20.55 7.78 -7.05
N LEU A 154 21.75 7.56 -6.52
CA LEU A 154 21.93 7.23 -5.11
C LEU A 154 21.39 8.32 -4.18
N VAL A 155 21.69 9.59 -4.47
CA VAL A 155 21.17 10.72 -3.69
C VAL A 155 19.65 10.78 -3.74
N LEU A 156 19.04 10.59 -4.91
CA LEU A 156 17.58 10.60 -5.04
C LEU A 156 16.93 9.47 -4.25
N LEU A 157 17.49 8.25 -4.30
CA LEU A 157 17.00 7.10 -3.53
C LEU A 157 17.13 7.34 -2.03
N GLY A 158 18.27 7.89 -1.59
CA GLY A 158 18.50 8.27 -0.20
C GLY A 158 17.47 9.29 0.28
N ARG A 159 17.25 10.36 -0.50
CA ARG A 159 16.28 11.42 -0.17
C ARG A 159 14.84 10.89 -0.18
N GLN A 160 14.47 10.05 -1.14
CA GLN A 160 13.15 9.41 -1.17
C GLN A 160 12.91 8.56 0.08
N LYS A 161 13.92 7.82 0.54
CA LYS A 161 13.85 7.00 1.75
C LYS A 161 13.71 7.84 3.02
N ILE A 162 14.42 8.97 3.11
CA ILE A 162 14.35 9.89 4.25
C ILE A 162 12.98 10.59 4.33
N LEU A 163 12.45 11.00 3.18
CA LEU A 163 11.18 11.72 3.10
C LEU A 163 9.96 10.81 3.31
N GLN A 164 10.07 9.51 3.04
CA GLN A 164 8.99 8.58 3.29
C GLN A 164 8.80 8.39 4.81
N PRO A 165 7.62 8.70 5.37
CA PRO A 165 7.40 8.55 6.81
C PRO A 165 7.46 7.08 7.23
N ARG A 166 7.78 6.85 8.49
CA ARG A 166 7.74 5.52 9.09
C ARG A 166 6.29 5.08 9.23
N ILE A 167 5.99 3.82 8.91
CA ILE A 167 4.64 3.26 9.04
C ILE A 167 4.07 3.39 10.46
N GLY A 168 4.93 3.39 11.49
CA GLY A 168 4.55 3.61 12.88
C GLY A 168 3.85 4.95 13.12
N ASN A 169 4.25 6.00 12.40
CA ASN A 169 3.69 7.34 12.55
C ASN A 169 2.20 7.38 12.24
N TYR A 170 1.73 6.57 11.28
CA TYR A 170 0.30 6.44 10.98
C TYR A 170 -0.52 6.13 12.24
N PHE A 171 -0.06 5.21 13.07
CA PHE A 171 -0.78 4.80 14.26
C PHE A 171 -0.76 5.86 15.36
N ILE A 172 0.31 6.67 15.43
CA ILE A 172 0.40 7.80 16.37
C ILE A 172 -0.55 8.92 15.92
N GLU A 173 -0.47 9.32 14.65
CA GLU A 173 -1.28 10.40 14.08
C GLU A 173 -2.79 10.12 14.15
N ARG A 174 -3.18 8.84 14.09
CA ARG A 174 -4.57 8.40 14.22
C ARG A 174 -5.01 8.11 15.67
N GLY A 175 -4.13 8.32 16.65
CA GLY A 175 -4.41 8.03 18.07
C GLY A 175 -4.59 6.55 18.38
N ILE A 176 -4.17 5.64 17.49
CA ILE A 176 -4.25 4.19 17.67
C ILE A 176 -3.17 3.72 18.65
N LEU A 177 -1.98 4.33 18.59
CA LEU A 177 -0.85 4.03 19.48
C LEU A 177 -0.24 5.29 20.08
N LEU A 178 0.16 5.19 21.35
CA LEU A 178 1.02 6.19 21.98
C LEU A 178 2.47 6.00 21.52
N PRO A 179 3.27 7.07 21.38
CA PRO A 179 4.68 6.98 20.97
C PRO A 179 5.49 5.99 21.82
N LYS A 180 5.37 6.06 23.15
CA LYS A 180 6.07 5.13 24.07
C LYS A 180 5.71 3.65 23.83
N LYS A 181 4.44 3.38 23.48
CA LYS A 181 3.99 2.01 23.19
C LYS A 181 4.58 1.53 21.86
N LEU A 182 4.68 2.42 20.87
CA LEU A 182 5.33 2.11 19.60
C LEU A 182 6.80 1.75 19.80
N ASP A 183 7.53 2.52 20.62
CA ASP A 183 8.95 2.25 20.90
C ASP A 183 9.17 0.85 21.53
N ALA A 184 8.31 0.48 22.49
CA ALA A 184 8.33 -0.85 23.09
C ALA A 184 8.06 -1.96 22.06
N LEU A 185 7.12 -1.73 21.14
CA LEU A 185 6.79 -2.68 20.07
C LEU A 185 7.92 -2.78 19.04
N GLU A 186 8.63 -1.69 18.74
CA GLU A 186 9.82 -1.72 17.89
C GLU A 186 10.95 -2.53 18.52
N ALA A 187 11.16 -2.41 19.83
CA ALA A 187 12.13 -3.22 20.56
C ALA A 187 11.76 -4.71 20.53
N ALA A 188 10.49 -5.04 20.79
CA ALA A 188 9.99 -6.41 20.70
C ALA A 188 10.14 -7.00 19.29
N LEU A 189 9.85 -6.21 18.25
CA LEU A 189 10.07 -6.61 16.86
C LEU A 189 11.54 -6.89 16.55
N LYS A 190 12.46 -6.04 17.01
CA LYS A 190 13.90 -6.24 16.80
C LYS A 190 14.33 -7.57 17.43
N GLU A 191 13.88 -7.85 18.64
CA GLU A 191 14.19 -9.10 19.33
C GLU A 191 13.56 -10.32 18.64
N HIS A 192 12.30 -10.24 18.21
CA HIS A 192 11.64 -11.27 17.40
C HIS A 192 12.45 -11.56 16.13
N ASN A 193 12.74 -10.52 15.34
CA ASN A 193 13.48 -10.67 14.10
C ASN A 193 14.88 -11.22 14.36
N ARG A 194 15.57 -10.83 15.44
CA ARG A 194 16.87 -11.39 15.81
C ARG A 194 16.82 -12.91 16.02
N ARG A 195 15.77 -13.43 16.66
CA ARG A 195 15.56 -14.87 16.89
C ARG A 195 15.21 -15.65 15.62
N HIS A 196 14.60 -15.00 14.63
CA HIS A 196 14.05 -15.64 13.43
C HIS A 196 14.75 -15.25 12.11
N TRP A 197 15.82 -14.45 12.15
CA TRP A 197 16.56 -13.98 10.97
C TRP A 197 17.38 -15.10 10.28
N PHE A 198 17.73 -16.16 11.02
CA PHE A 198 18.58 -17.27 10.52
C PHE A 198 17.92 -18.66 10.52
N LYS A 199 16.62 -18.80 10.83
CA LYS A 199 15.93 -20.09 10.68
C LYS A 199 15.56 -20.34 9.21
N ARG A 200 16.57 -20.59 8.37
CA ARG A 200 16.42 -21.39 7.14
C ARG A 200 16.74 -22.83 7.54
N GLY A 201 15.69 -23.61 7.81
CA GLY A 201 15.73 -25.05 7.56
C GLY A 201 15.29 -25.26 6.12
#